data_AF-A0A6N6WSN1-F1
#
_entry.id   AF-A0A6N6WSN1-F1
#
_cell.length_a   1.000
_cell.length_b   1.000
_cell.length_c   1.000
_cell.angle_alpha   90.00
_cell.angle_beta   90.00
_cell.angle_gamma   90.00
#
_symmetry.space_group_name_H-M   'P 1'
#
loop_
_entity.id
_entity.type
_entity.pdbx_description
1 polymer ?
#
loop_
_entity_poly.entity_id
_entity_poly.type
_entity_poly.pdbx_seq_one_letter_code
_entity_poly.pdbx_strand_id
1 'polypeptide(L)'
;REVVRAPADQGWQWRNAPCLSLRCEGRYQEVDNMATWRWENMDIARVQGAEHTGLLSREDREATEKSFYRGNQPWNINLLSATPTLEMGIDVGDLSTVLLCSVPPAQANYLQRIGRAGRKDGNALNITVAEGNPHDQFFFEEPLEMMQGQVQAPGVFLNATAILERQLAAFCMDNWVKTGVPESAICKNVKQMLDELEFGRKSGFPYNLLRYIEQYHAEIAAQFTAIFPDLAAETRQQLLSYLQGAPGQRSLVQRIEEALKLLVEDRKSFRSRIDKLKRSIDKLENAPRDQNFDSDMRELTSERQALMALVNQINNKQTLNFLTDEGLLPNYAFPEAGITLRSVLWRRKEGGEAREYQNTTFEYERPASTALAELAPLNNFYAGGHKVEIEQIDLKVSKPENWRICSHCNYSENIDQTGDQHKYCPKCGTPGWADAGQKTTLLKLRQVYARASARDSQISDESDSREPAFFQRQLLVSFEKEDVSAAYAIEEGEVPFGFEFLSKVTLRDINFGKMADDANELMIAGEAKKRTGFKVCLGCGMV
;
A
#
# COMPACT_ATOMS: atom_id res chain seq x y z
N ARG A 1 18.33 -20.11 44.44
CA ARG A 1 18.72 -19.12 45.46
C ARG A 1 18.40 -17.76 44.86
N GLU A 2 17.39 -17.08 45.38
CA GLU A 2 17.02 -15.74 44.93
C GLU A 2 17.93 -14.72 45.63
N VAL A 3 18.50 -13.77 44.88
CA VAL A 3 19.42 -12.76 45.42
C VAL A 3 18.88 -11.38 45.02
N VAL A 4 18.46 -10.59 46.00
CA VAL A 4 18.05 -9.20 45.81
C VAL A 4 19.23 -8.30 46.14
N ARG A 5 19.59 -7.38 45.24
CA ARG A 5 20.59 -6.35 45.48
C ARG A 5 19.88 -5.03 45.70
N ALA A 6 20.07 -4.44 46.87
CA ALA A 6 19.56 -3.11 47.19
C ALA A 6 20.73 -2.13 47.34
N PRO A 7 20.52 -0.84 47.04
CA PRO A 7 21.42 0.22 47.47
C PRO A 7 21.75 0.10 48.97
N ALA A 8 22.98 0.45 49.37
CA ALA A 8 23.45 0.23 50.74
C ALA A 8 22.57 0.92 51.81
N ASP A 9 21.98 2.07 51.44
CA ASP A 9 21.03 2.85 52.23
C ASP A 9 19.62 2.21 52.33
N GLN A 10 19.30 1.25 51.45
CA GLN A 10 18.02 0.53 51.43
C GLN A 10 18.15 -0.95 51.85
N GLY A 11 19.37 -1.45 52.09
CA GLY A 11 19.62 -2.85 52.46
C GLY A 11 18.90 -3.31 53.73
N TRP A 12 18.59 -2.38 54.64
CA TRP A 12 17.83 -2.67 55.86
C TRP A 12 16.40 -3.18 55.59
N GLN A 13 15.77 -2.75 54.49
CA GLN A 13 14.40 -3.15 54.13
C GLN A 13 14.32 -4.63 53.74
N TRP A 14 15.43 -5.18 53.28
CA TRP A 14 15.52 -6.54 52.76
C TRP A 14 16.02 -7.54 53.80
N ARG A 15 16.62 -7.08 54.90
CA ARG A 15 17.03 -7.96 55.99
C ARG A 15 15.80 -8.64 56.60
N ASN A 16 15.76 -9.98 56.54
CA ASN A 16 14.69 -10.80 57.11
C ASN A 16 13.31 -10.62 56.44
N ALA A 17 13.24 -9.97 55.28
CA ALA A 17 12.03 -9.89 54.48
C ALA A 17 11.66 -11.30 53.93
N PRO A 18 10.36 -11.61 53.80
CA PRO A 18 9.91 -12.87 53.21
C PRO A 18 10.32 -12.94 51.73
N CYS A 19 10.66 -14.15 51.29
CA CYS A 19 10.99 -14.44 49.90
C CYS A 19 9.84 -14.04 48.96
N LEU A 20 10.14 -13.31 47.88
CA LEU A 20 9.12 -12.81 46.95
C LEU A 20 8.62 -13.89 45.97
N SER A 21 9.37 -14.98 45.83
CA SER A 21 8.99 -16.11 44.98
C SER A 21 7.75 -16.85 45.50
N LEU A 22 6.82 -17.17 44.59
CA LEU A 22 5.60 -17.93 44.91
C LEU A 22 5.96 -19.30 45.52
N ARG A 23 5.44 -19.62 46.71
CA ARG A 23 5.69 -20.84 47.51
C ARG A 23 7.08 -20.94 48.16
N CYS A 24 7.81 -19.84 48.24
CA CYS A 24 9.07 -19.79 48.97
C CYS A 24 8.84 -19.34 50.42
N GLU A 25 9.10 -20.22 51.39
CA GLU A 25 8.98 -19.91 52.84
C GLU A 25 10.28 -19.29 53.42
N GLY A 26 11.26 -19.03 52.56
CA GLY A 26 12.56 -18.48 52.95
C GLY A 26 12.49 -17.01 53.35
N ARG A 27 13.58 -16.52 53.95
CA ARG A 27 13.79 -15.10 54.25
C ARG A 27 15.14 -14.65 53.74
N TYR A 28 15.21 -13.40 53.28
CA TYR A 28 16.47 -12.84 52.78
C TYR A 28 17.46 -12.62 53.93
N GLN A 29 18.72 -12.95 53.67
CA GLN A 29 19.85 -12.75 54.57
C GLN A 29 20.94 -11.98 53.83
N GLU A 30 21.70 -11.20 54.59
CA GLU A 30 22.84 -10.48 54.04
C GLU A 30 23.96 -11.47 53.72
N VAL A 31 24.49 -11.36 52.51
CA VAL A 31 25.59 -12.19 52.00
C VAL A 31 26.73 -11.28 51.58
N ASP A 32 27.95 -11.64 51.99
CA ASP A 32 29.15 -10.89 51.61
C ASP A 32 29.28 -10.84 50.09
N ASN A 33 29.49 -9.62 49.59
CA ASN A 33 29.41 -9.25 48.20
C ASN A 33 30.55 -9.89 47.37
N MET A 34 30.35 -11.11 46.88
CA MET A 34 31.33 -11.84 46.05
C MET A 34 30.98 -11.94 44.57
N ALA A 35 29.88 -11.34 44.11
CA ALA A 35 29.53 -11.31 42.70
C ALA A 35 29.67 -9.88 42.15
N THR A 36 30.92 -9.46 41.92
CA THR A 36 31.20 -8.38 40.97
C THR A 36 30.63 -8.80 39.62
N TRP A 37 29.87 -7.92 38.96
CA TRP A 37 29.46 -8.14 37.57
C TRP A 37 30.73 -8.16 36.71
N ARG A 38 31.33 -9.35 36.57
CA ARG A 38 32.37 -9.57 35.58
C ARG A 38 31.63 -9.86 34.28
N TRP A 39 31.90 -9.07 33.25
CA TRP A 39 31.42 -9.32 31.89
C TRP A 39 31.64 -10.78 31.45
N GLU A 40 32.68 -11.42 32.00
CA GLU A 40 33.05 -12.83 31.83
C GLU A 40 31.98 -13.85 32.27
N ASN A 41 31.08 -13.48 33.19
CA ASN A 41 30.03 -14.36 33.74
C ASN A 41 28.63 -13.99 33.25
N MET A 42 28.50 -13.03 32.33
CA MET A 42 27.22 -12.72 31.70
C MET A 42 27.05 -13.59 30.45
N ASP A 43 25.90 -14.22 30.32
CA ASP A 43 25.51 -14.83 29.05
C ASP A 43 25.30 -13.71 28.03
N ILE A 44 26.30 -13.49 27.17
CA ILE A 44 26.21 -12.57 26.06
C ILE A 44 25.22 -13.17 25.06
N ALA A 45 23.95 -12.76 25.17
CA ALA A 45 22.94 -13.06 24.18
C ALA A 45 23.12 -12.11 23.00
N ARG A 46 23.44 -12.68 21.83
CA ARG A 46 23.44 -11.90 20.58
C ARG A 46 22.01 -11.48 20.28
N VAL A 47 21.81 -10.19 19.99
CA VAL A 47 20.53 -9.70 19.47
C VAL A 47 20.51 -9.98 17.97
N GLN A 48 19.53 -10.77 17.53
CA GLN A 48 19.24 -11.04 16.14
C GLN A 48 17.85 -10.48 15.85
N GLY A 49 17.84 -9.27 15.27
CA GLY A 49 16.64 -8.60 14.82
C GLY A 49 16.15 -9.13 13.48
N ALA A 50 14.84 -9.13 13.27
CA ALA A 50 14.21 -9.29 11.97
C ALA A 50 12.96 -8.41 11.87
N GLU A 51 12.58 -8.06 10.64
CA GLU A 51 11.33 -7.33 10.40
C GLU A 51 10.17 -8.32 10.24
N HIS A 52 8.97 -7.90 10.63
CA HIS A 52 7.73 -8.61 10.35
C HIS A 52 6.71 -7.64 9.79
N THR A 53 6.63 -7.59 8.45
CA THR A 53 5.81 -6.61 7.72
C THR A 53 4.97 -7.29 6.65
N GLY A 54 3.92 -6.63 6.19
CA GLY A 54 3.08 -7.13 5.10
C GLY A 54 3.78 -7.16 3.73
N LEU A 55 4.99 -6.61 3.65
CA LEU A 55 5.81 -6.55 2.43
C LEU A 55 6.59 -7.84 2.19
N LEU A 56 6.85 -8.60 3.26
CA LEU A 56 7.58 -9.86 3.16
C LEU A 56 6.71 -10.95 2.54
N SER A 57 7.36 -11.82 1.77
CA SER A 57 6.70 -12.99 1.22
C SER A 57 6.14 -13.87 2.36
N ARG A 58 5.12 -14.67 2.05
CA ARG A 58 4.56 -15.60 3.04
C ARG A 58 5.63 -16.56 3.58
N GLU A 59 6.51 -17.05 2.70
CA GLU A 59 7.57 -17.98 3.05
C GLU A 59 8.58 -17.34 4.02
N ASP A 60 8.98 -16.09 3.77
CA ASP A 60 9.90 -15.35 4.64
C ASP A 60 9.29 -15.05 6.02
N ARG A 61 8.00 -14.70 6.06
CA ARG A 61 7.27 -14.48 7.32
C ARG A 61 7.20 -15.76 8.14
N GLU A 62 6.78 -16.87 7.52
CA GLU A 62 6.71 -18.17 8.20
C GLU A 62 8.09 -18.65 8.68
N ALA A 63 9.17 -18.36 7.94
CA ALA A 63 10.53 -18.67 8.35
C ALA A 63 10.98 -17.82 9.55
N THR A 64 10.68 -16.52 9.52
CA THR A 64 10.97 -15.56 10.61
C THR A 64 10.25 -15.96 11.89
N GLU A 65 8.95 -16.25 11.79
CA GLU A 65 8.11 -16.77 12.87
C GLU A 65 8.69 -18.07 13.47
N LYS A 66 9.01 -19.06 12.63
CA LYS A 66 9.60 -20.33 13.09
C LYS A 66 10.92 -20.14 13.80
N SER A 67 11.80 -19.26 13.30
CA SER A 67 13.08 -18.94 13.95
C SER A 67 12.85 -18.26 15.30
N PHE A 68 11.92 -17.32 15.39
CA PHE A 68 11.61 -16.63 16.64
C PHE A 68 10.97 -17.55 17.69
N TYR A 69 10.09 -18.47 17.31
CA TYR A 69 9.38 -19.34 18.26
C TYR A 69 10.16 -20.56 18.73
N ARG A 70 10.90 -21.20 17.82
CA ARG A 70 11.56 -22.50 18.08
C ARG A 70 13.07 -22.40 18.16
N GLY A 71 13.60 -21.22 17.91
CA GLY A 71 15.02 -20.98 17.86
C GLY A 71 15.64 -20.88 19.24
N ASN A 72 16.45 -21.87 19.61
CA ASN A 72 17.22 -21.86 20.88
C ASN A 72 18.72 -21.60 20.68
N GLN A 73 19.16 -21.46 19.43
CA GLN A 73 20.55 -21.17 19.06
C GLN A 73 20.81 -19.66 19.02
N PRO A 74 22.06 -19.19 19.28
CA PRO A 74 22.43 -17.78 19.30
C PRO A 74 22.21 -16.98 18.00
N TRP A 75 22.04 -17.67 16.87
CA TRP A 75 21.77 -17.07 15.56
C TRP A 75 20.28 -17.04 15.18
N ASN A 76 19.40 -17.51 16.06
CA ASN A 76 17.96 -17.37 15.84
C ASN A 76 17.48 -15.99 16.24
N ILE A 77 16.39 -15.59 15.61
CA ILE A 77 15.75 -14.30 15.79
C ILE A 77 15.20 -14.22 17.22
N ASN A 78 15.54 -13.16 17.94
CA ASN A 78 15.05 -12.90 19.31
C ASN A 78 14.53 -11.46 19.48
N LEU A 79 14.49 -10.68 18.39
CA LEU A 79 13.88 -9.36 18.33
C LEU A 79 13.10 -9.23 17.02
N LEU A 80 11.82 -8.86 17.10
CA LEU A 80 10.98 -8.61 15.94
C LEU A 80 10.56 -7.14 15.90
N SER A 81 10.87 -6.47 14.78
CA SER A 81 10.32 -5.16 14.45
C SER A 81 9.09 -5.35 13.57
N ALA A 82 7.90 -5.25 14.15
CA ALA A 82 6.65 -5.58 13.47
C ALA A 82 5.76 -4.35 13.21
N THR A 83 5.05 -4.37 12.08
CA THR A 83 3.90 -3.49 11.84
C THR A 83 2.62 -4.11 12.43
N PRO A 84 1.40 -3.58 12.21
CA PRO A 84 0.15 -4.20 12.70
C PRO A 84 -0.09 -5.65 12.26
N THR A 85 0.77 -6.23 11.43
CA THR A 85 0.76 -7.66 11.09
C THR A 85 0.78 -8.61 12.29
N LEU A 86 1.40 -8.22 13.42
CA LEU A 86 1.37 -9.02 14.67
C LEU A 86 0.26 -8.58 15.64
N GLU A 87 -0.53 -7.58 15.28
CA GLU A 87 -1.66 -7.11 16.10
C GLU A 87 -2.82 -8.11 16.05
N MET A 88 -3.09 -8.70 14.88
CA MET A 88 -4.22 -9.61 14.65
C MET A 88 -3.81 -11.09 14.66
N GLY A 89 -4.47 -11.89 15.50
CA GLY A 89 -4.67 -13.35 15.34
C GLY A 89 -3.47 -14.31 15.29
N ILE A 90 -2.25 -13.87 15.05
CA ILE A 90 -1.07 -14.75 14.98
C ILE A 90 -0.66 -15.11 16.41
N ASP A 91 -0.43 -16.40 16.66
CA ASP A 91 0.12 -16.87 17.93
C ASP A 91 1.63 -16.62 17.92
N VAL A 92 2.03 -15.48 18.51
CA VAL A 92 3.44 -15.08 18.64
C VAL A 92 4.12 -15.75 19.84
N GLY A 93 3.47 -16.75 20.44
CA GLY A 93 3.89 -17.33 21.71
C GLY A 93 3.69 -16.35 22.86
N ASP A 94 4.52 -16.50 23.90
CA ASP A 94 4.52 -15.59 25.04
C ASP A 94 5.70 -14.62 24.92
N LEU A 95 5.40 -13.35 24.68
CA LEU A 95 6.42 -12.31 24.66
C LEU A 95 6.70 -11.88 26.10
N SER A 96 7.97 -11.76 26.47
CA SER A 96 8.34 -11.16 27.77
C SER A 96 8.29 -9.64 27.73
N THR A 97 8.55 -9.05 26.56
CA THR A 97 8.67 -7.60 26.40
C THR A 97 8.03 -7.14 25.10
N VAL A 98 7.25 -6.07 25.16
CA VAL A 98 6.72 -5.36 23.98
C VAL A 98 7.17 -3.90 24.05
N LEU A 99 7.78 -3.43 22.96
CA LEU A 99 8.17 -2.05 22.76
C LEU A 99 7.29 -1.44 21.66
N LEU A 100 6.54 -0.40 22.01
CA LEU A 100 5.75 0.41 21.09
C LEU A 100 6.55 1.69 20.78
N CYS A 101 6.98 1.85 19.53
CA CYS A 101 7.79 2.99 19.10
C CYS A 101 6.99 4.29 18.85
N SER A 102 5.67 4.25 19.04
CA SER A 102 4.75 5.39 19.01
C SER A 102 3.50 5.01 19.80
N VAL A 103 2.73 6.01 20.24
CA VAL A 103 1.43 5.74 20.87
C VAL A 103 0.48 5.18 19.79
N PRO A 104 -0.08 3.97 19.94
CA PRO A 104 -1.06 3.41 19.02
C PRO A 104 -2.27 4.32 18.82
N PRO A 105 -2.86 4.35 17.62
CA PRO A 105 -3.86 5.37 17.24
C PRO A 105 -5.20 5.24 18.00
N ALA A 106 -5.51 4.06 18.55
CA ALA A 106 -6.68 3.85 19.39
C ALA A 106 -6.39 2.85 20.50
N GLN A 107 -7.22 2.90 21.54
CA GLN A 107 -7.13 2.06 22.74
C GLN A 107 -7.20 0.57 22.40
N ALA A 108 -8.03 0.20 21.43
CA ALA A 108 -8.13 -1.18 20.96
C ALA A 108 -6.79 -1.72 20.42
N ASN A 109 -6.09 -0.91 19.62
CA ASN A 109 -4.79 -1.28 19.07
C ASN A 109 -3.75 -1.41 20.20
N TYR A 110 -3.77 -0.49 21.17
CA TYR A 110 -2.89 -0.53 22.32
C TYR A 110 -3.04 -1.84 23.11
N LEU A 111 -4.27 -2.13 23.56
CA LEU A 111 -4.58 -3.33 24.34
C LEU A 111 -4.27 -4.63 23.58
N GLN A 112 -4.55 -4.67 22.27
CA GLN A 112 -4.21 -5.84 21.45
C GLN A 112 -2.71 -6.08 21.33
N ARG A 113 -1.90 -5.01 21.26
CA ARG A 113 -0.44 -5.11 21.14
C ARG A 113 0.22 -5.49 22.47
N ILE A 114 -0.13 -4.80 23.57
CA ILE A 114 0.46 -5.12 24.88
C ILE A 114 -0.02 -6.47 25.43
N GLY A 115 -1.25 -6.90 25.08
CA GLY A 115 -1.80 -8.21 25.42
C GLY A 115 -1.14 -9.40 24.69
N ARG A 116 -0.09 -9.15 23.91
CA ARG A 116 0.79 -10.18 23.35
C ARG A 116 1.87 -10.62 24.33
N ALA A 117 2.20 -9.80 25.31
CA ALA A 117 3.15 -10.14 26.35
C ALA A 117 2.49 -10.72 27.60
N GLY A 118 3.21 -11.59 28.31
CA GLY A 118 2.81 -12.12 29.62
C GLY A 118 1.63 -13.11 29.60
N ARG A 119 1.45 -13.87 28.52
CA ARG A 119 0.35 -14.84 28.35
C ARG A 119 0.52 -16.14 29.14
N LYS A 120 1.73 -16.65 29.34
CA LYS A 120 1.98 -17.90 30.09
C LYS A 120 2.30 -17.63 31.55
N ASP A 121 3.23 -16.69 31.78
CA ASP A 121 3.78 -16.46 33.11
C ASP A 121 3.13 -15.27 33.84
N GLY A 122 2.29 -14.49 33.16
CA GLY A 122 1.61 -13.31 33.71
C GLY A 122 2.49 -12.07 33.86
N ASN A 123 3.80 -12.20 33.67
CA ASN A 123 4.76 -11.10 33.77
C ASN A 123 5.13 -10.58 32.38
N ALA A 124 5.06 -9.26 32.19
CA ALA A 124 5.40 -8.59 30.94
C ALA A 124 6.01 -7.21 31.21
N LEU A 125 6.98 -6.81 30.38
CA LEU A 125 7.46 -5.43 30.30
C LEU A 125 6.89 -4.77 29.04
N ASN A 126 6.06 -3.75 29.23
CA ASN A 126 5.49 -2.96 28.14
C ASN A 126 6.07 -1.54 28.18
N ILE A 127 6.73 -1.13 27.11
CA ILE A 127 7.30 0.22 26.97
C ILE A 127 6.62 0.90 25.79
N THR A 128 6.12 2.12 26.01
CA THR A 128 5.56 2.96 24.95
C THR A 128 6.39 4.24 24.85
N VAL A 129 6.91 4.51 23.67
CA VAL A 129 7.62 5.74 23.35
C VAL A 129 6.62 6.70 22.73
N ALA A 130 6.38 7.84 23.38
CA ALA A 130 5.52 8.90 22.84
C ALA A 130 6.33 9.84 21.94
N GLU A 131 5.84 10.08 20.73
CA GLU A 131 6.41 11.04 19.82
C GLU A 131 5.95 12.48 20.14
N GLY A 132 6.53 13.48 19.46
CA GLY A 132 6.17 14.89 19.65
C GLY A 132 4.87 15.33 18.97
N ASN A 133 4.00 14.41 18.55
CA ASN A 133 2.76 14.72 17.86
C ASN A 133 1.62 15.02 18.89
N PRO A 134 0.56 15.76 18.53
CA PRO A 134 -0.49 16.15 19.49
C PRO A 134 -1.23 14.97 20.14
N HIS A 135 -1.38 13.87 19.41
CA HIS A 135 -2.04 12.65 19.89
C HIS A 135 -1.21 11.97 20.99
N ASP A 136 0.08 11.76 20.71
CA ASP A 136 1.04 11.13 21.62
C ASP A 136 1.25 11.99 22.87
N GLN A 137 1.28 13.32 22.72
CA GLN A 137 1.37 14.25 23.85
C GLN A 137 0.18 14.12 24.80
N PHE A 138 -1.05 14.04 24.26
CA PHE A 138 -2.25 13.85 25.08
C PHE A 138 -2.16 12.56 25.92
N PHE A 139 -1.77 11.44 25.30
CA PHE A 139 -1.65 10.16 26.02
C PHE A 139 -0.37 10.02 26.84
N PHE A 140 0.62 10.88 26.63
CA PHE A 140 1.77 11.01 27.51
C PHE A 140 1.40 11.71 28.82
N GLU A 141 0.56 12.75 28.75
CA GLU A 141 0.00 13.43 29.92
C GLU A 141 -1.04 12.57 30.64
N GLU A 142 -1.92 11.90 29.90
CA GLU A 142 -3.01 11.06 30.41
C GLU A 142 -2.91 9.59 29.96
N PRO A 143 -1.92 8.81 30.43
CA PRO A 143 -1.69 7.44 29.97
C PRO A 143 -2.82 6.47 30.37
N LEU A 144 -3.58 6.78 31.44
CA LEU A 144 -4.70 5.95 31.89
C LEU A 144 -5.85 5.95 30.88
N GLU A 145 -6.07 7.03 30.13
CA GLU A 145 -7.09 7.09 29.08
C GLU A 145 -6.81 6.11 27.93
N MET A 146 -5.54 5.87 27.61
CA MET A 146 -5.15 4.86 26.61
C MET A 146 -5.37 3.43 27.13
N MET A 147 -5.09 3.20 28.41
CA MET A 147 -5.18 1.87 29.03
C MET A 147 -6.59 1.46 29.45
N GLN A 148 -7.40 2.42 29.91
CA GLN A 148 -8.74 2.21 30.47
C GLN A 148 -9.86 2.68 29.55
N GLY A 149 -9.53 3.39 28.46
CA GLY A 149 -10.52 3.95 27.55
C GLY A 149 -11.43 2.88 26.95
N GLN A 150 -12.68 3.27 26.71
CA GLN A 150 -13.67 2.36 26.16
C GLN A 150 -13.33 1.99 24.72
N VAL A 151 -13.13 0.69 24.48
CA VAL A 151 -13.02 0.16 23.12
C VAL A 151 -14.36 0.36 22.42
N GLN A 152 -14.42 1.36 21.54
CA GLN A 152 -15.62 1.62 20.74
C GLN A 152 -15.87 0.43 19.81
N ALA A 153 -17.13 -0.01 19.75
CA ALA A 153 -17.54 -1.02 18.79
C ALA A 153 -17.34 -0.46 17.36
N PRO A 154 -16.78 -1.24 16.43
CA PRO A 154 -16.59 -0.78 15.06
C PRO A 154 -17.95 -0.46 14.42
N GLY A 155 -18.09 0.75 13.90
CA GLY A 155 -19.27 1.13 13.12
C GLY A 155 -19.27 0.38 11.79
N VAL A 156 -20.34 -0.38 11.52
CA VAL A 156 -20.53 -1.05 10.23
C VAL A 156 -21.52 -0.25 9.40
N PHE A 157 -21.05 0.35 8.30
CA PHE A 157 -21.89 1.10 7.39
C PHE A 157 -22.42 0.20 6.27
N LEU A 158 -23.58 -0.42 6.50
CA LEU A 158 -24.20 -1.34 5.53
C LEU A 158 -24.68 -0.67 4.25
N ASN A 159 -24.89 0.66 4.24
CA ASN A 159 -25.29 1.42 3.05
C ASN A 159 -24.09 1.83 2.15
N ALA A 160 -22.90 1.26 2.37
CA ALA A 160 -21.74 1.50 1.51
C ALA A 160 -21.94 0.91 0.10
N THR A 161 -22.54 1.68 -0.82
CA THR A 161 -22.90 1.22 -2.18
C THR A 161 -21.73 0.56 -2.90
N ALA A 162 -20.52 1.13 -2.84
CA ALA A 162 -19.35 0.55 -3.51
C ALA A 162 -18.92 -0.83 -2.98
N ILE A 163 -19.18 -1.14 -1.71
CA ILE A 163 -18.94 -2.47 -1.13
C ILE A 163 -20.05 -3.42 -1.57
N LEU A 164 -21.30 -2.96 -1.47
CA LEU A 164 -22.47 -3.73 -1.88
C LEU A 164 -22.45 -4.09 -3.36
N GLU A 165 -21.98 -3.22 -4.25
CA GLU A 165 -21.81 -3.50 -5.69
C GLU A 165 -20.88 -4.69 -5.94
N ARG A 166 -19.78 -4.78 -5.18
CA ARG A 166 -18.80 -5.89 -5.28
C ARG A 166 -19.39 -7.17 -4.72
N GLN A 167 -20.06 -7.08 -3.58
CA GLN A 167 -20.76 -8.23 -2.98
C GLN A 167 -21.90 -8.72 -3.88
N LEU A 168 -22.60 -7.81 -4.55
CA LEU A 168 -23.65 -8.12 -5.51
C LEU A 168 -23.08 -8.82 -6.75
N ALA A 169 -21.93 -8.37 -7.26
CA ALA A 169 -21.25 -9.06 -8.36
C ALA A 169 -20.82 -10.49 -7.97
N ALA A 170 -20.29 -10.68 -6.76
CA ALA A 170 -19.97 -12.01 -6.23
C ALA A 170 -21.24 -12.86 -6.07
N PHE A 171 -22.31 -12.29 -5.53
CA PHE A 171 -23.62 -12.96 -5.38
C PHE A 171 -24.22 -13.39 -6.73
N CYS A 172 -24.04 -12.58 -7.79
CA CYS A 172 -24.41 -12.97 -9.15
C CYS A 172 -23.62 -14.20 -9.62
N MET A 173 -22.31 -14.23 -9.37
CA MET A 173 -21.46 -15.38 -9.74
C MET A 173 -21.85 -16.64 -8.95
N ASP A 174 -22.13 -16.51 -7.64
CA ASP A 174 -22.55 -17.64 -6.81
C ASP A 174 -23.88 -18.22 -7.29
N ASN A 175 -24.88 -17.38 -7.57
CA ASN A 175 -26.17 -17.85 -8.09
C ASN A 175 -26.04 -18.47 -9.47
N TRP A 176 -25.18 -17.92 -10.34
CA TRP A 176 -24.87 -18.50 -11.63
C TRP A 176 -24.20 -19.87 -11.50
N VAL A 177 -23.24 -20.03 -10.59
CA VAL A 177 -22.58 -21.33 -10.35
C VAL A 177 -23.56 -22.35 -9.78
N LYS A 178 -24.48 -21.93 -8.90
CA LYS A 178 -25.54 -22.80 -8.34
C LYS A 178 -26.47 -23.38 -9.40
N THR A 179 -26.61 -22.79 -10.59
CA THR A 179 -27.40 -23.41 -11.66
C THR A 179 -26.73 -24.66 -12.26
N GLY A 180 -25.54 -25.03 -11.80
CA GLY A 180 -24.81 -26.21 -12.27
C GLY A 180 -23.99 -25.97 -13.53
N VAL A 181 -23.51 -24.74 -13.74
CA VAL A 181 -22.61 -24.46 -14.87
C VAL A 181 -21.32 -25.28 -14.76
N PRO A 182 -20.77 -25.78 -15.89
CA PRO A 182 -19.53 -26.55 -15.85
C PRO A 182 -18.37 -25.66 -15.40
N GLU A 183 -17.34 -26.26 -14.80
CA GLU A 183 -16.13 -25.53 -14.36
C GLU A 183 -15.44 -24.78 -15.52
N SER A 184 -15.57 -25.29 -16.74
CA SER A 184 -15.06 -24.65 -17.97
C SER A 184 -15.81 -23.38 -18.39
N ALA A 185 -16.95 -23.06 -17.76
CA ALA A 185 -17.71 -21.85 -18.04
C ALA A 185 -16.99 -20.59 -17.53
N ILE A 186 -16.13 -20.71 -16.51
CA ILE A 186 -15.25 -19.65 -16.04
C ILE A 186 -13.88 -19.85 -16.69
N CYS A 187 -13.39 -18.82 -17.37
CA CYS A 187 -12.06 -18.88 -17.96
C CYS A 187 -10.98 -18.93 -16.88
N LYS A 188 -9.87 -19.63 -17.13
CA LYS A 188 -8.77 -19.73 -16.15
C LYS A 188 -7.98 -18.42 -16.06
N ASN A 189 -7.81 -17.75 -17.19
CA ASN A 189 -6.92 -16.61 -17.31
C ASN A 189 -7.45 -15.53 -18.24
N VAL A 190 -6.97 -14.31 -18.00
CA VAL A 190 -7.42 -13.08 -18.66
C VAL A 190 -7.32 -13.16 -20.18
N LYS A 191 -6.34 -13.88 -20.72
CA LYS A 191 -6.21 -14.12 -22.17
C LYS A 191 -7.54 -14.53 -22.83
N GLN A 192 -8.26 -15.46 -22.22
CA GLN A 192 -9.51 -15.99 -22.79
C GLN A 192 -10.60 -14.91 -22.84
N MET A 193 -10.71 -14.05 -21.81
CA MET A 193 -11.64 -12.91 -21.80
C MET A 193 -11.29 -11.88 -22.87
N LEU A 194 -9.99 -11.57 -23.01
CA LEU A 194 -9.51 -10.62 -24.02
C LEU A 194 -9.76 -11.15 -25.43
N ASP A 195 -9.53 -12.45 -25.66
CA ASP A 195 -9.75 -13.08 -26.95
C ASP A 195 -11.26 -13.04 -27.32
N GLU A 196 -12.19 -13.27 -26.37
CA GLU A 196 -13.64 -13.12 -26.60
C GLU A 196 -14.00 -11.69 -27.09
N LEU A 197 -13.45 -10.66 -26.43
CA LEU A 197 -13.67 -9.25 -26.82
C LEU A 197 -13.00 -8.92 -28.18
N GLU A 198 -11.75 -9.32 -28.39
CA GLU A 198 -11.00 -9.00 -29.62
C GLU A 198 -11.58 -9.68 -30.87
N PHE A 199 -12.05 -10.92 -30.74
CA PHE A 199 -12.65 -11.66 -31.85
C PHE A 199 -14.17 -11.50 -31.94
N GLY A 200 -14.80 -10.70 -31.06
CA GLY A 200 -16.25 -10.49 -31.02
C GLY A 200 -17.03 -11.77 -30.70
N ARG A 201 -16.38 -12.77 -30.11
CA ARG A 201 -17.02 -14.01 -29.66
C ARG A 201 -17.63 -13.67 -28.31
N LYS A 202 -18.94 -13.46 -28.25
CA LYS A 202 -19.67 -13.17 -26.99
C LYS A 202 -20.26 -14.46 -26.40
N SER A 203 -19.47 -15.53 -26.43
CA SER A 203 -19.93 -16.89 -26.12
C SER A 203 -19.44 -17.40 -24.78
N GLY A 204 -18.18 -17.11 -24.44
CA GLY A 204 -17.52 -17.50 -23.20
C GLY A 204 -17.55 -16.40 -22.15
N PHE A 205 -16.73 -16.58 -21.11
CA PHE A 205 -16.60 -15.63 -20.01
C PHE A 205 -15.95 -14.32 -20.46
N PRO A 206 -16.42 -13.14 -19.98
CA PRO A 206 -17.50 -12.93 -19.00
C PRO A 206 -18.91 -12.84 -19.59
N TYR A 207 -19.09 -12.90 -20.93
CA TYR A 207 -20.39 -12.65 -21.58
C TYR A 207 -21.47 -13.70 -21.27
N ASN A 208 -21.08 -14.94 -21.01
CA ASN A 208 -22.01 -15.98 -20.55
C ASN A 208 -22.62 -15.65 -19.16
N LEU A 209 -21.81 -15.15 -18.23
CA LEU A 209 -22.27 -14.62 -16.94
C LEU A 209 -23.15 -13.38 -17.14
N LEU A 210 -22.72 -12.44 -17.98
CA LEU A 210 -23.49 -11.22 -18.23
C LEU A 210 -24.89 -11.52 -18.80
N ARG A 211 -25.01 -12.51 -19.69
CA ARG A 211 -26.31 -12.98 -20.21
C ARG A 211 -27.19 -13.57 -19.10
N TYR A 212 -26.61 -14.33 -18.18
CA TYR A 212 -27.34 -14.84 -17.02
C TYR A 212 -27.84 -13.69 -16.14
N ILE A 213 -27.00 -12.69 -15.86
CA ILE A 213 -27.39 -11.51 -15.07
C ILE A 213 -28.52 -10.75 -15.78
N GLU A 214 -28.40 -10.50 -17.09
CA GLU A 214 -29.42 -9.83 -17.89
C GLU A 214 -30.77 -10.57 -17.82
N GLN A 215 -30.77 -11.90 -17.82
CA GLN A 215 -31.99 -12.70 -17.73
C GLN A 215 -32.62 -12.71 -16.32
N TYR A 216 -31.82 -12.74 -15.26
CA TYR A 216 -32.29 -12.97 -13.88
C TYR A 216 -32.09 -11.77 -12.93
N HIS A 217 -31.73 -10.59 -13.43
CA HIS A 217 -31.39 -9.42 -12.61
C HIS A 217 -32.47 -9.04 -11.57
N ALA A 218 -33.75 -9.12 -11.93
CA ALA A 218 -34.85 -8.78 -11.02
C ALA A 218 -34.94 -9.74 -9.83
N GLU A 219 -34.78 -11.04 -10.07
CA GLU A 219 -34.79 -12.06 -9.03
C GLU A 219 -33.54 -11.96 -8.15
N ILE A 220 -32.37 -11.79 -8.76
CA ILE A 220 -31.09 -11.62 -8.05
C ILE A 220 -31.15 -10.38 -7.13
N ALA A 221 -31.67 -9.25 -7.64
CA ALA A 221 -31.81 -8.02 -6.86
C ALA A 221 -32.75 -8.22 -5.66
N ALA A 222 -33.89 -8.89 -5.85
CA ALA A 222 -34.83 -9.18 -4.77
C ALA A 222 -34.21 -10.09 -3.70
N GLN A 223 -33.52 -11.16 -4.11
CA GLN A 223 -32.84 -12.07 -3.18
C GLN A 223 -31.72 -11.36 -2.40
N PHE A 224 -30.91 -10.54 -3.07
CA PHE A 224 -29.81 -9.83 -2.42
C PHE A 224 -30.32 -8.77 -1.44
N THR A 225 -31.33 -7.98 -1.83
CA THR A 225 -31.91 -6.96 -0.94
C THR A 225 -32.64 -7.56 0.26
N ALA A 226 -33.17 -8.78 0.15
CA ALA A 226 -33.76 -9.49 1.28
C ALA A 226 -32.74 -9.86 2.38
N ILE A 227 -31.44 -9.98 2.05
CA ILE A 227 -30.37 -10.23 3.03
C ILE A 227 -30.16 -8.99 3.93
N PHE A 228 -30.46 -7.79 3.41
CA PHE A 228 -30.23 -6.53 4.09
C PHE A 228 -31.54 -5.73 4.22
N PRO A 229 -32.41 -6.08 5.19
CA PRO A 229 -33.75 -5.50 5.32
C PRO A 229 -33.75 -3.99 5.60
N ASP A 230 -32.67 -3.47 6.18
CA ASP A 230 -32.53 -2.07 6.60
C ASP A 230 -31.80 -1.18 5.59
N LEU A 231 -31.54 -1.65 4.36
CA LEU A 231 -30.93 -0.82 3.32
C LEU A 231 -31.81 0.38 2.97
N ALA A 232 -31.19 1.55 2.84
CA ALA A 232 -31.85 2.76 2.37
C ALA A 232 -32.46 2.56 0.97
N ALA A 233 -33.59 3.21 0.70
CA ALA A 233 -34.30 3.09 -0.58
C ALA A 233 -33.42 3.51 -1.78
N GLU A 234 -32.65 4.58 -1.61
CA GLU A 234 -31.70 5.09 -2.60
C GLU A 234 -30.63 4.05 -2.95
N THR A 235 -30.05 3.40 -1.94
CA THR A 235 -29.05 2.33 -2.13
C THR A 235 -29.65 1.15 -2.88
N ARG A 236 -30.89 0.73 -2.57
CA ARG A 236 -31.58 -0.34 -3.31
C ARG A 236 -31.75 0.01 -4.78
N GLN A 237 -32.16 1.24 -5.07
CA GLN A 237 -32.34 1.72 -6.44
C GLN A 237 -31.00 1.79 -7.20
N GLN A 238 -29.92 2.21 -6.54
CA GLN A 238 -28.57 2.21 -7.12
C GLN A 238 -28.11 0.78 -7.46
N LEU A 239 -28.29 -0.19 -6.57
CA LEU A 239 -27.93 -1.59 -6.82
C LEU A 239 -28.74 -2.23 -7.96
N LEU A 240 -30.04 -1.92 -8.05
CA LEU A 240 -30.87 -2.37 -9.16
C LEU A 240 -30.37 -1.78 -10.49
N SER A 241 -30.07 -0.48 -10.50
CA SER A 241 -29.55 0.23 -11.67
C SER A 241 -28.19 -0.32 -12.12
N TYR A 242 -27.34 -0.67 -11.15
CA TYR A 242 -26.04 -1.30 -11.37
C TYR A 242 -26.13 -2.64 -12.10
N LEU A 243 -27.18 -3.43 -11.83
CA LEU A 243 -27.45 -4.70 -12.54
C LEU A 243 -28.11 -4.51 -13.89
N GLN A 244 -29.08 -3.60 -14.00
CA GLN A 244 -29.85 -3.37 -15.23
C GLN A 244 -29.03 -2.72 -16.34
N GLY A 245 -28.01 -1.94 -15.99
CA GLY A 245 -27.16 -1.31 -17.00
C GLY A 245 -27.79 -0.11 -17.70
N ALA A 246 -28.52 0.74 -16.96
CA ALA A 246 -29.14 1.93 -17.53
C ALA A 246 -28.10 2.84 -18.25
N PRO A 247 -28.43 3.41 -19.43
CA PRO A 247 -27.51 4.28 -20.18
C PRO A 247 -27.06 5.48 -19.34
N GLY A 248 -25.75 5.75 -19.30
CA GLY A 248 -25.17 6.86 -18.55
C GLY A 248 -24.98 6.61 -17.05
N GLN A 249 -25.33 5.43 -16.54
CA GLN A 249 -25.10 5.03 -15.15
C GLN A 249 -24.05 3.93 -15.05
N ARG A 250 -23.24 4.00 -14.00
CA ARG A 250 -22.21 3.02 -13.67
C ARG A 250 -22.84 1.64 -13.44
N SER A 251 -22.55 0.67 -14.30
CA SER A 251 -23.09 -0.69 -14.20
C SER A 251 -22.01 -1.77 -14.21
N LEU A 252 -22.35 -2.97 -13.75
CA LEU A 252 -21.42 -4.11 -13.74
C LEU A 252 -20.92 -4.44 -15.15
N VAL A 253 -21.83 -4.44 -16.14
CA VAL A 253 -21.52 -4.70 -17.55
C VAL A 253 -20.52 -3.67 -18.07
N GLN A 254 -20.80 -2.37 -17.88
CA GLN A 254 -19.92 -1.31 -18.35
C GLN A 254 -18.53 -1.40 -17.72
N ARG A 255 -18.46 -1.64 -16.40
CA ARG A 255 -17.17 -1.75 -15.71
C ARG A 255 -16.33 -2.93 -16.21
N ILE A 256 -16.95 -4.09 -16.44
CA ILE A 256 -16.25 -5.25 -17.01
C ILE A 256 -15.78 -4.93 -18.42
N GLU A 257 -16.63 -4.36 -19.27
CA GLU A 257 -16.27 -4.02 -20.64
C GLU A 257 -15.17 -2.96 -20.71
N GLU A 258 -15.23 -1.91 -19.90
CA GLU A 258 -14.22 -0.84 -19.82
C GLU A 258 -12.87 -1.40 -19.38
N ALA A 259 -12.84 -2.22 -18.32
CA ALA A 259 -11.61 -2.86 -17.85
C ALA A 259 -10.99 -3.77 -18.91
N LEU A 260 -11.80 -4.56 -19.61
CA LEU A 260 -11.32 -5.41 -20.71
C LEU A 260 -10.87 -4.58 -21.93
N LYS A 261 -11.56 -3.49 -22.28
CA LYS A 261 -11.18 -2.59 -23.38
C LYS A 261 -9.80 -1.97 -23.13
N LEU A 262 -9.57 -1.44 -21.93
CA LEU A 262 -8.28 -0.89 -21.53
C LEU A 262 -7.15 -1.93 -21.64
N LEU A 263 -7.37 -3.14 -21.13
CA LEU A 263 -6.38 -4.22 -21.26
C LEU A 263 -6.12 -4.67 -22.70
N VAL A 264 -7.15 -4.68 -23.55
CA VAL A 264 -6.99 -4.97 -24.99
C VAL A 264 -6.15 -3.88 -25.66
N GLU A 265 -6.39 -2.61 -25.34
CA GLU A 265 -5.61 -1.49 -25.86
C GLU A 265 -4.13 -1.58 -25.43
N ASP A 266 -3.88 -1.89 -24.16
CA ASP A 266 -2.53 -2.12 -23.65
C ASP A 266 -1.85 -3.31 -24.35
N ARG A 267 -2.54 -4.45 -24.48
CA ARG A 267 -2.04 -5.63 -25.18
C ARG A 267 -1.69 -5.33 -26.63
N LYS A 268 -2.54 -4.58 -27.35
CA LYS A 268 -2.31 -4.17 -28.75
C LYS A 268 -1.13 -3.21 -28.86
N SER A 269 -1.04 -2.25 -27.95
CA SER A 269 0.07 -1.30 -27.87
C SER A 269 1.41 -2.02 -27.68
N PHE A 270 1.48 -2.95 -26.72
CA PHE A 270 2.69 -3.74 -26.47
C PHE A 270 3.04 -4.65 -27.65
N ARG A 271 2.07 -5.35 -28.24
CA ARG A 271 2.30 -6.18 -29.44
C ARG A 271 2.84 -5.35 -30.61
N SER A 272 2.27 -4.18 -30.88
CA SER A 272 2.76 -3.28 -31.94
C SER A 272 4.21 -2.85 -31.70
N ARG A 273 4.58 -2.56 -30.45
CA ARG A 273 5.97 -2.23 -30.08
C ARG A 273 6.91 -3.43 -30.23
N ILE A 274 6.49 -4.62 -29.81
CA ILE A 274 7.24 -5.87 -29.99
C ILE A 274 7.52 -6.11 -31.48
N ASP A 275 6.52 -5.93 -32.35
CA ASP A 275 6.69 -6.12 -33.79
C ASP A 275 7.64 -5.08 -34.40
N LYS A 276 7.59 -3.82 -33.94
CA LYS A 276 8.55 -2.78 -34.35
C LYS A 276 9.97 -3.12 -33.92
N LEU A 277 10.17 -3.50 -32.66
CA LEU A 277 11.48 -3.92 -32.14
C LEU A 277 12.01 -5.14 -32.86
N LYS A 278 11.16 -6.13 -33.15
CA LYS A 278 11.52 -7.29 -33.96
C LYS A 278 12.05 -6.85 -35.32
N ARG A 279 11.33 -5.97 -36.04
CA ARG A 279 11.80 -5.43 -37.33
C ARG A 279 13.11 -4.65 -37.20
N SER A 280 13.34 -3.94 -36.09
CA SER A 280 14.60 -3.24 -35.85
C SER A 280 15.76 -4.20 -35.58
N ILE A 281 15.52 -5.27 -34.80
CA ILE A 281 16.48 -6.35 -34.57
C ILE A 281 16.84 -7.03 -35.89
N ASP A 282 15.83 -7.44 -36.67
CA ASP A 282 16.03 -8.07 -37.98
C ASP A 282 16.81 -7.15 -38.94
N LYS A 283 16.60 -5.83 -38.89
CA LYS A 283 17.36 -4.86 -39.67
C LYS A 283 18.81 -4.73 -39.21
N LEU A 284 19.04 -4.69 -37.89
CA LEU A 284 20.37 -4.57 -37.31
C LEU A 284 21.18 -5.84 -37.63
N GLU A 285 20.58 -7.03 -37.48
CA GLU A 285 21.19 -8.32 -37.83
C GLU A 285 21.71 -8.38 -39.28
N ASN A 286 20.99 -7.72 -40.21
CA ASN A 286 21.34 -7.68 -41.62
C ASN A 286 22.25 -6.50 -42.02
N ALA A 287 22.57 -5.59 -41.09
CA ALA A 287 23.44 -4.44 -41.33
C ALA A 287 24.93 -4.79 -41.11
N PRO A 288 25.87 -4.01 -41.66
CA PRO A 288 27.29 -4.16 -41.37
C PRO A 288 27.56 -3.98 -39.87
N ARG A 289 28.31 -4.90 -39.26
CA ARG A 289 28.63 -4.84 -37.83
C ARG A 289 29.59 -3.68 -37.56
N ASP A 290 29.10 -2.68 -36.85
CA ASP A 290 29.89 -1.58 -36.29
C ASP A 290 30.32 -1.89 -34.84
N GLN A 291 31.04 -0.96 -34.20
CA GLN A 291 31.50 -1.14 -32.80
C GLN A 291 30.33 -1.20 -31.79
N ASN A 292 29.17 -0.63 -32.13
CA ASN A 292 28.01 -0.55 -31.24
C ASN A 292 27.02 -1.70 -31.44
N PHE A 293 27.16 -2.49 -32.51
CA PHE A 293 26.27 -3.60 -32.86
C PHE A 293 25.91 -4.49 -31.68
N ASP A 294 26.89 -4.96 -30.92
CA ASP A 294 26.66 -5.87 -29.78
C ASP A 294 25.92 -5.20 -28.61
N SER A 295 26.06 -3.87 -28.46
CA SER A 295 25.37 -3.09 -27.44
C SER A 295 23.93 -2.84 -27.84
N ASP A 296 23.71 -2.33 -29.05
CA ASP A 296 22.39 -2.00 -29.60
C ASP A 296 21.54 -3.27 -29.75
N MET A 297 22.15 -4.38 -30.17
CA MET A 297 21.48 -5.68 -30.26
C MET A 297 21.01 -6.17 -28.88
N ARG A 298 21.84 -6.02 -27.84
CA ARG A 298 21.49 -6.39 -26.47
C ARG A 298 20.35 -5.54 -25.94
N GLU A 299 20.38 -4.23 -26.17
CA GLU A 299 19.35 -3.30 -25.72
C GLU A 299 18.00 -3.60 -26.38
N LEU A 300 17.96 -3.69 -27.71
CA LEU A 300 16.73 -3.99 -28.46
C LEU A 300 16.16 -5.37 -28.08
N THR A 301 17.02 -6.38 -27.91
CA THR A 301 16.60 -7.74 -27.52
C THR A 301 16.05 -7.77 -26.10
N SER A 302 16.74 -7.10 -25.16
CA SER A 302 16.28 -6.98 -23.77
C SER A 302 14.94 -6.27 -23.70
N GLU A 303 14.77 -5.17 -24.44
CA GLU A 303 13.50 -4.44 -24.47
C GLU A 303 12.36 -5.30 -25.06
N ARG A 304 12.63 -6.04 -26.15
CA ARG A 304 11.65 -6.96 -26.73
C ARG A 304 11.24 -8.05 -25.73
N GLN A 305 12.20 -8.65 -25.03
CA GLN A 305 11.95 -9.68 -24.03
C GLN A 305 11.12 -9.13 -22.86
N ALA A 306 11.43 -7.92 -22.37
CA ALA A 306 10.68 -7.26 -21.31
C ALA A 306 9.21 -7.03 -21.72
N LEU A 307 8.96 -6.52 -22.92
CA LEU A 307 7.59 -6.33 -23.42
C LEU A 307 6.86 -7.66 -23.62
N MET A 308 7.55 -8.71 -24.09
CA MET A 308 6.97 -10.06 -24.19
C MET A 308 6.60 -10.63 -22.82
N ALA A 309 7.44 -10.41 -21.80
CA ALA A 309 7.17 -10.83 -20.43
C ALA A 309 5.92 -10.12 -19.87
N LEU A 310 5.77 -8.81 -20.09
CA LEU A 310 4.56 -8.06 -19.70
C LEU A 310 3.30 -8.60 -20.36
N VAL A 311 3.34 -8.87 -21.68
CA VAL A 311 2.20 -9.46 -22.40
C VAL A 311 1.85 -10.85 -21.85
N ASN A 312 2.86 -11.66 -21.53
CA ASN A 312 2.65 -12.96 -20.90
C ASN A 312 2.08 -12.85 -19.50
N GLN A 313 2.53 -11.89 -18.70
CA GLN A 313 2.00 -11.61 -17.37
C GLN A 313 0.50 -11.23 -17.45
N ILE A 314 0.12 -10.32 -18.36
CA ILE A 314 -1.29 -9.96 -18.59
C ILE A 314 -2.09 -11.18 -19.02
N ASN A 315 -1.62 -11.95 -20.01
CA ASN A 315 -2.34 -13.11 -20.53
C ASN A 315 -2.54 -14.20 -19.47
N ASN A 316 -1.55 -14.43 -18.61
CA ASN A 316 -1.55 -15.51 -17.62
C ASN A 316 -2.15 -15.10 -16.27
N LYS A 317 -2.51 -13.82 -16.08
CA LYS A 317 -3.20 -13.35 -14.89
C LYS A 317 -4.48 -14.18 -14.68
N GLN A 318 -4.67 -14.67 -13.47
CA GLN A 318 -5.84 -15.48 -13.11
C GLN A 318 -7.11 -14.61 -13.21
N THR A 319 -8.19 -15.18 -13.72
CA THR A 319 -9.46 -14.45 -13.95
C THR A 319 -10.00 -13.81 -12.68
N LEU A 320 -10.04 -14.55 -11.57
CA LEU A 320 -10.57 -14.04 -10.30
C LEU A 320 -9.70 -12.92 -9.74
N ASN A 321 -8.37 -13.07 -9.79
CA ASN A 321 -7.44 -12.01 -9.38
C ASN A 321 -7.62 -10.73 -10.21
N PHE A 322 -7.85 -10.87 -11.51
CA PHE A 322 -8.17 -9.71 -12.35
C PHE A 322 -9.46 -9.02 -11.89
N LEU A 323 -10.53 -9.76 -11.65
CA LEU A 323 -11.81 -9.18 -11.20
C LEU A 323 -11.69 -8.53 -9.81
N THR A 324 -10.87 -9.07 -8.91
CA THR A 324 -10.61 -8.44 -7.61
C THR A 324 -9.78 -7.17 -7.73
N ASP A 325 -8.73 -7.18 -8.57
CA ASP A 325 -7.82 -6.04 -8.75
C ASP A 325 -8.53 -4.84 -9.43
N GLU A 326 -9.45 -5.12 -10.37
CA GLU A 326 -10.32 -4.09 -10.98
C GLU A 326 -11.48 -3.67 -10.05
N GLY A 327 -11.51 -4.19 -8.82
CA GLY A 327 -12.52 -3.91 -7.81
C GLY A 327 -13.93 -4.29 -8.23
N LEU A 328 -14.08 -5.31 -9.09
CA LEU A 328 -15.36 -5.88 -9.51
C LEU A 328 -15.84 -6.93 -8.50
N LEU A 329 -14.91 -7.70 -7.93
CA LEU A 329 -15.16 -8.66 -6.86
C LEU A 329 -14.62 -8.18 -5.51
N PRO A 330 -15.16 -8.68 -4.38
CA PRO A 330 -14.64 -8.37 -3.07
C PRO A 330 -13.23 -8.97 -2.89
N ASN A 331 -12.37 -8.23 -2.20
CA ASN A 331 -11.05 -8.68 -1.79
C ASN A 331 -10.91 -8.46 -0.27
N TYR A 332 -10.06 -9.25 0.39
CA TYR A 332 -9.78 -9.13 1.83
C TYR A 332 -9.13 -7.80 2.19
N ALA A 333 -8.35 -7.22 1.26
CA ALA A 333 -7.94 -5.83 1.31
C ALA A 333 -8.91 -4.99 0.47
N PHE A 334 -9.26 -3.77 0.91
CA PHE A 334 -9.92 -2.82 0.03
C PHE A 334 -9.06 -2.70 -1.25
N PRO A 335 -9.62 -2.94 -2.45
CA PRO A 335 -8.84 -2.93 -3.69
C PRO A 335 -8.51 -1.48 -4.04
N GLU A 336 -7.44 -0.96 -3.43
CA GLU A 336 -6.61 0.04 -4.09
C GLU A 336 -5.62 -0.75 -4.95
N ALA A 337 -5.60 -0.51 -6.26
CA ALA A 337 -4.48 -0.96 -7.07
C ALA A 337 -3.23 -0.32 -6.48
N GLY A 338 -2.41 -1.10 -5.77
CA GLY A 338 -1.21 -0.60 -5.15
C GLY A 338 -0.20 -0.16 -6.20
N ILE A 339 0.77 0.64 -5.74
CA ILE A 339 1.92 1.04 -6.53
C ILE A 339 3.00 -0.03 -6.33
N THR A 340 3.52 -0.55 -7.44
CA THR A 340 4.51 -1.63 -7.41
C THR A 340 5.93 -1.09 -7.49
N LEU A 341 6.81 -1.59 -6.62
CA LEU A 341 8.25 -1.41 -6.69
C LEU A 341 8.87 -2.71 -7.17
N ARG A 342 9.64 -2.64 -8.26
CA ARG A 342 10.52 -3.73 -8.69
C ARG A 342 11.96 -3.40 -8.33
N SER A 343 12.48 -4.10 -7.33
CA SER A 343 13.87 -4.00 -6.89
C SER A 343 14.70 -5.09 -7.55
N VAL A 344 15.71 -4.70 -8.32
CA VAL A 344 16.66 -5.63 -8.96
C VAL A 344 17.99 -5.55 -8.24
N LEU A 345 18.30 -6.59 -7.49
CA LEU A 345 19.58 -6.74 -6.80
C LEU A 345 20.53 -7.57 -7.66
N TRP A 346 21.72 -7.05 -7.94
CA TRP A 346 22.73 -7.77 -8.71
C TRP A 346 23.94 -8.14 -7.85
N ARG A 347 24.46 -9.35 -8.07
CA ARG A 347 25.69 -9.86 -7.44
C ARG A 347 26.61 -10.45 -8.50
N ARG A 348 27.91 -10.20 -8.40
CA ARG A 348 28.90 -10.86 -9.26
C ARG A 348 29.05 -12.32 -8.86
N LYS A 349 28.95 -13.26 -9.82
CA LYS A 349 29.24 -14.68 -9.54
C LYS A 349 30.72 -14.87 -9.25
N GLU A 350 31.05 -15.60 -8.18
CA GLU A 350 32.43 -16.02 -7.90
C GLU A 350 32.75 -17.29 -8.71
N GLY A 351 33.86 -17.29 -9.45
CA GLY A 351 34.41 -18.48 -10.11
C GLY A 351 34.21 -18.64 -11.64
N GLY A 352 33.70 -17.64 -12.35
CA GLY A 352 33.58 -17.67 -13.82
C GLY A 352 34.58 -16.74 -14.53
N GLU A 353 35.15 -17.17 -15.67
CA GLU A 353 36.09 -16.39 -16.49
C GLU A 353 35.45 -15.16 -17.18
N ALA A 354 34.13 -14.98 -17.10
CA ALA A 354 33.39 -13.84 -17.62
C ALA A 354 32.70 -13.03 -16.51
N ARG A 355 32.43 -11.74 -16.77
CA ARG A 355 31.63 -10.84 -15.92
C ARG A 355 30.14 -11.27 -15.88
N GLU A 356 29.85 -12.44 -15.34
CA GLU A 356 28.48 -12.89 -15.12
C GLU A 356 27.92 -12.31 -13.82
N TYR A 357 26.80 -11.60 -13.95
CA TYR A 357 26.01 -11.09 -12.84
C TYR A 357 24.80 -12.00 -12.61
N GLN A 358 24.55 -12.33 -11.35
CA GLN A 358 23.31 -12.95 -10.90
C GLN A 358 22.38 -11.83 -10.44
N ASN A 359 21.20 -11.74 -11.06
CA ASN A 359 20.18 -10.78 -10.69
C ASN A 359 19.06 -11.50 -9.92
N THR A 360 18.71 -10.97 -8.76
CA THR A 360 17.54 -11.36 -7.98
C THR A 360 16.56 -10.21 -8.02
N THR A 361 15.29 -10.49 -8.33
CA THR A 361 14.25 -9.46 -8.42
C THR A 361 13.25 -9.65 -7.29
N PHE A 362 12.95 -8.57 -6.58
CA PHE A 362 11.91 -8.49 -5.57
C PHE A 362 10.82 -7.54 -6.03
N GLU A 363 9.55 -7.90 -5.79
CA GLU A 363 8.39 -7.06 -6.10
C GLU A 363 7.66 -6.74 -4.79
N TYR A 364 7.48 -5.45 -4.52
CA TYR A 364 6.80 -4.93 -3.33
C TYR A 364 5.62 -4.06 -3.76
N GLU A 365 4.49 -4.14 -3.05
CA GLU A 365 3.29 -3.36 -3.34
C GLU A 365 2.96 -2.45 -2.16
N ARG A 366 2.61 -1.19 -2.44
CA ARG A 366 2.22 -0.19 -1.44
C ARG A 366 0.90 0.48 -1.81
N PRO A 367 0.02 0.80 -0.83
CA PRO A 367 -1.15 1.65 -1.09
C PRO A 367 -0.75 2.98 -1.72
N ALA A 368 -1.59 3.52 -2.59
CA ALA A 368 -1.25 4.68 -3.40
C ALA A 368 -0.87 5.91 -2.55
N SER A 369 -1.60 6.15 -1.45
CA SER A 369 -1.39 7.27 -0.54
C SER A 369 -0.03 7.21 0.18
N THR A 370 0.44 6.02 0.58
CA THR A 370 1.75 5.87 1.22
C THR A 370 2.88 5.86 0.20
N ALA A 371 2.65 5.21 -0.95
CA ALA A 371 3.60 5.13 -2.04
C ALA A 371 3.97 6.50 -2.63
N LEU A 372 3.06 7.48 -2.58
CA LEU A 372 3.38 8.85 -2.96
C LEU A 372 4.55 9.45 -2.17
N ALA A 373 4.85 8.98 -0.96
CA ALA A 373 6.01 9.41 -0.19
C ALA A 373 7.13 8.35 -0.23
N GLU A 374 6.82 7.09 0.06
CA GLU A 374 7.83 6.04 0.21
C GLU A 374 8.44 5.56 -1.11
N LEU A 375 7.64 5.53 -2.18
CA LEU A 375 8.06 5.15 -3.53
C LEU A 375 8.28 6.37 -4.42
N ALA A 376 8.37 7.56 -3.82
CA ALA A 376 8.72 8.78 -4.53
C ALA A 376 10.15 8.66 -5.10
N PRO A 377 10.40 9.22 -6.29
CA PRO A 377 11.74 9.21 -6.86
C PRO A 377 12.79 9.84 -5.94
N LEU A 378 14.00 9.28 -5.96
CA LEU A 378 15.13 9.68 -5.10
C LEU A 378 14.86 9.50 -3.60
N ASN A 379 13.87 8.69 -3.21
CA ASN A 379 13.69 8.25 -1.84
C ASN A 379 14.35 6.88 -1.63
N ASN A 380 14.71 6.60 -0.37
CA ASN A 380 15.19 5.30 0.05
C ASN A 380 14.02 4.45 0.55
N PHE A 381 13.86 3.27 -0.04
CA PHE A 381 12.91 2.26 0.39
C PHE A 381 13.64 1.14 1.15
N TYR A 382 13.04 0.71 2.27
CA TYR A 382 13.63 -0.29 3.16
C TYR A 382 12.70 -1.50 3.23
N ALA A 383 13.18 -2.66 2.77
CA ALA A 383 12.45 -3.94 2.86
C ALA A 383 13.39 -5.14 2.65
N GLY A 384 13.07 -6.26 3.29
CA GLY A 384 13.82 -7.51 3.19
C GLY A 384 15.26 -7.40 3.72
N GLY A 385 15.53 -6.50 4.67
CA GLY A 385 16.90 -6.20 5.11
C GLY A 385 17.73 -5.40 4.09
N HIS A 386 17.10 -4.84 3.05
CA HIS A 386 17.74 -4.04 2.04
C HIS A 386 17.27 -2.57 2.06
N LYS A 387 18.20 -1.63 1.84
CA LYS A 387 18.00 -0.23 1.49
C LYS A 387 18.19 -0.08 -0.02
N VAL A 388 17.18 0.41 -0.71
CA VAL A 388 17.24 0.65 -2.17
C VAL A 388 16.71 2.04 -2.51
N GLU A 389 17.39 2.76 -3.40
CA GLU A 389 16.94 4.07 -3.87
C GLU A 389 16.01 3.92 -5.08
N ILE A 390 14.94 4.70 -5.12
CA ILE A 390 14.01 4.75 -6.25
C ILE A 390 14.62 5.59 -7.38
N GLU A 391 15.15 4.93 -8.40
CA GLU A 391 15.89 5.56 -9.51
C GLU A 391 15.06 5.76 -10.79
N GLN A 392 13.92 5.09 -10.92
CA GLN A 392 13.20 5.04 -12.20
C GLN A 392 11.69 4.88 -12.02
N ILE A 393 10.92 5.62 -12.82
CA ILE A 393 9.47 5.49 -12.96
C ILE A 393 9.15 4.74 -14.27
N ASP A 394 8.16 3.84 -14.24
CA ASP A 394 7.68 3.19 -15.46
C ASP A 394 6.75 4.11 -16.26
N LEU A 395 7.34 4.89 -17.19
CA LEU A 395 6.60 5.74 -18.11
C LEU A 395 5.76 4.97 -19.14
N LYS A 396 5.96 3.64 -19.28
CA LYS A 396 5.17 2.82 -20.21
C LYS A 396 3.77 2.56 -19.63
N VAL A 397 3.69 2.41 -18.31
CA VAL A 397 2.42 2.21 -17.57
C VAL A 397 1.78 3.54 -17.16
N SER A 398 2.58 4.57 -16.95
CA SER A 398 2.12 5.89 -16.48
C SER A 398 2.60 6.99 -17.41
N LYS A 399 1.73 7.51 -18.27
CA LYS A 399 2.08 8.62 -19.15
C LYS A 399 1.97 9.95 -18.40
N PRO A 400 2.90 10.89 -18.61
CA PRO A 400 2.72 12.27 -18.15
C PRO A 400 1.49 12.88 -18.81
N GLU A 401 0.69 13.59 -18.02
CA GLU A 401 -0.51 14.31 -18.43
C GLU A 401 -0.39 15.77 -18.02
N ASN A 402 -0.92 16.67 -18.82
CA ASN A 402 -0.98 18.08 -18.48
C ASN A 402 -2.25 18.37 -17.68
N TRP A 403 -2.05 19.00 -16.53
CA TRP A 403 -3.11 19.39 -15.62
C TRP A 403 -3.07 20.89 -15.38
N ARG A 404 -4.24 21.45 -15.07
CA ARG A 404 -4.35 22.80 -14.56
C ARG A 404 -4.95 22.76 -13.16
N ILE A 405 -4.29 23.43 -12.22
CA ILE A 405 -4.68 23.45 -10.80
C ILE A 405 -5.01 24.89 -10.43
N CYS A 406 -6.08 25.11 -9.66
CA CYS A 406 -6.48 26.47 -9.31
C CYS A 406 -5.63 27.02 -8.15
N SER A 407 -5.24 28.30 -8.26
CA SER A 407 -4.52 28.99 -7.20
C SER A 407 -5.35 29.30 -5.96
N HIS A 408 -6.68 29.40 -6.09
CA HIS A 408 -7.57 29.88 -5.00
C HIS A 408 -8.49 28.79 -4.42
N CYS A 409 -8.77 27.72 -5.15
CA CYS A 409 -9.69 26.67 -4.71
C CYS A 409 -9.14 25.29 -5.07
N ASN A 410 -9.78 24.23 -4.59
CA ASN A 410 -9.35 22.85 -4.81
C ASN A 410 -9.65 22.28 -6.21
N TYR A 411 -10.12 23.11 -7.14
CA TYR A 411 -10.44 22.66 -8.48
C TYR A 411 -9.19 22.40 -9.32
N SER A 412 -9.19 21.27 -10.04
CA SER A 412 -8.13 20.87 -10.95
C SER A 412 -8.72 20.08 -12.11
N GLU A 413 -8.22 20.25 -13.33
CA GLU A 413 -8.65 19.50 -14.51
C GLU A 413 -7.47 18.99 -15.35
N ASN A 414 -7.67 17.84 -16.01
CA ASN A 414 -6.75 17.32 -17.02
C ASN A 414 -7.03 18.02 -18.35
N ILE A 415 -6.11 18.88 -18.77
CA ILE A 415 -6.30 19.69 -19.97
C ILE A 415 -6.02 18.93 -21.27
N ASP A 416 -5.30 17.81 -21.22
CA ASP A 416 -5.16 16.92 -22.38
C ASP A 416 -6.50 16.27 -22.75
N GLN A 417 -7.40 16.12 -21.78
CA GLN A 417 -8.75 15.57 -21.97
C GLN A 417 -9.79 16.65 -22.27
N THR A 418 -9.74 17.81 -21.59
CA THR A 418 -10.76 18.86 -21.73
C THR A 418 -10.44 19.92 -22.78
N GLY A 419 -9.18 20.02 -23.22
CA GLY A 419 -8.73 20.94 -24.27
C GLY A 419 -8.45 22.38 -23.83
N ASP A 420 -8.17 22.62 -22.53
CA ASP A 420 -7.77 23.92 -21.94
C ASP A 420 -8.60 25.13 -22.40
N GLN A 421 -9.93 25.02 -22.31
CA GLN A 421 -10.84 26.00 -22.91
C GLN A 421 -11.13 27.21 -21.99
N HIS A 422 -10.85 27.08 -20.69
CA HIS A 422 -11.29 28.05 -19.68
C HIS A 422 -10.23 29.14 -19.42
N LYS A 423 -10.65 30.40 -19.50
CA LYS A 423 -9.82 31.57 -19.09
C LYS A 423 -9.88 31.88 -17.60
N TYR A 424 -10.96 31.46 -16.93
CA TYR A 424 -11.20 31.66 -15.50
C TYR A 424 -11.49 30.31 -14.86
N CYS A 425 -11.22 30.16 -13.57
CA CYS A 425 -11.50 28.90 -12.88
C CYS A 425 -13.02 28.60 -12.95
N PRO A 426 -13.44 27.42 -13.44
CA PRO A 426 -14.85 27.05 -13.53
C PRO A 426 -15.61 27.05 -12.20
N LYS A 427 -14.92 26.88 -11.07
CA LYS A 427 -15.53 26.80 -9.73
C LYS A 427 -15.56 28.13 -8.98
N CYS A 428 -14.40 28.80 -8.86
CA CYS A 428 -14.28 30.03 -8.06
C CYS A 428 -14.19 31.31 -8.90
N GLY A 429 -14.09 31.21 -10.24
CA GLY A 429 -14.01 32.37 -11.12
C GLY A 429 -12.69 33.14 -11.10
N THR A 430 -11.65 32.66 -10.39
CA THR A 430 -10.38 33.40 -10.30
C THR A 430 -9.72 33.60 -11.68
N PRO A 431 -9.23 34.81 -12.01
CA PRO A 431 -8.46 35.07 -13.23
C PRO A 431 -7.08 34.40 -13.21
N GLY A 432 -6.57 34.06 -12.01
CA GLY A 432 -5.29 33.38 -11.85
C GLY A 432 -5.25 31.99 -12.51
N TRP A 433 -6.39 31.44 -12.91
CA TRP A 433 -6.50 30.21 -13.68
C TRP A 433 -5.74 30.27 -15.01
N ALA A 434 -5.75 31.42 -15.69
CA ALA A 434 -5.12 31.58 -17.00
C ALA A 434 -3.58 31.57 -16.95
N ASP A 435 -2.97 31.70 -15.77
CA ASP A 435 -1.52 31.74 -15.61
C ASP A 435 -0.86 30.45 -16.13
N ALA A 436 0.29 30.61 -16.77
CA ALA A 436 1.12 29.51 -17.23
C ALA A 436 1.69 28.71 -16.06
N GLY A 437 1.95 29.35 -14.90
CA GLY A 437 2.43 28.68 -13.70
C GLY A 437 1.42 27.68 -13.10
N GLN A 438 0.12 27.84 -13.41
CA GLN A 438 -0.93 26.94 -12.96
C GLN A 438 -1.10 25.70 -13.85
N LYS A 439 -0.37 25.63 -14.98
CA LYS A 439 -0.24 24.42 -15.78
C LYS A 439 0.90 23.58 -15.23
N THR A 440 0.61 22.34 -14.87
CA THR A 440 1.58 21.43 -14.28
C THR A 440 1.48 20.09 -14.97
N THR A 441 2.61 19.51 -15.36
CA THR A 441 2.65 18.13 -15.85
C THR A 441 2.64 17.20 -14.64
N LEU A 442 1.61 16.38 -14.53
CA LEU A 442 1.47 15.37 -13.49
C LEU A 442 1.60 13.98 -14.10
N LEU A 443 2.03 13.03 -13.28
CA LEU A 443 2.09 11.63 -13.66
C LEU A 443 1.44 10.81 -12.55
N LYS A 444 0.49 9.95 -12.92
CA LYS A 444 -0.13 9.02 -11.98
C LYS A 444 0.86 7.89 -11.68
N LEU A 445 1.48 7.91 -10.50
CA LEU A 445 2.45 6.88 -10.11
C LEU A 445 1.77 5.50 -10.02
N ARG A 446 2.27 4.52 -10.78
CA ARG A 446 1.78 3.12 -10.76
C ARG A 446 2.87 2.11 -10.51
N GLN A 447 4.07 2.36 -11.05
CA GLN A 447 5.19 1.44 -10.92
C GLN A 447 6.53 2.18 -10.96
N VAL A 448 7.45 1.72 -10.12
CA VAL A 448 8.82 2.24 -10.01
C VAL A 448 9.83 1.10 -9.97
N TYR A 449 11.09 1.42 -10.28
CA TYR A 449 12.21 0.50 -10.20
C TYR A 449 13.31 1.04 -9.30
N ALA A 450 13.96 0.11 -8.62
CA ALA A 450 15.21 0.34 -7.90
C ALA A 450 16.23 -0.70 -8.35
N ARG A 451 17.48 -0.28 -8.53
CA ARG A 451 18.58 -1.18 -8.89
C ARG A 451 19.72 -0.95 -7.92
N ALA A 452 20.17 -2.01 -7.27
CA ALA A 452 21.27 -1.90 -6.32
C ALA A 452 22.16 -3.13 -6.34
N SER A 453 23.41 -2.96 -5.95
CA SER A 453 24.30 -4.06 -5.63
C SER A 453 23.73 -4.82 -4.42
N ALA A 454 23.70 -6.15 -4.48
CA ALA A 454 23.20 -6.96 -3.38
C ALA A 454 24.01 -6.78 -2.09
N ARG A 455 25.29 -6.38 -2.20
CA ARG A 455 26.15 -6.09 -1.05
C ARG A 455 25.87 -4.71 -0.48
N ASP A 456 25.80 -3.69 -1.34
CA ASP A 456 25.70 -2.29 -0.91
C ASP A 456 24.29 -1.92 -0.47
N SER A 457 23.29 -2.70 -0.88
CA SER A 457 21.92 -2.55 -0.40
C SER A 457 21.68 -3.13 0.99
N GLN A 458 22.57 -3.94 1.56
CA GLN A 458 22.33 -4.51 2.89
C GLN A 458 22.32 -3.42 3.95
N ILE A 459 21.31 -3.45 4.81
CA ILE A 459 21.26 -2.57 5.98
C ILE A 459 22.41 -2.99 6.92
N SER A 460 23.30 -2.07 7.21
CA SER A 460 24.48 -2.25 8.05
C SER A 460 24.44 -1.30 9.25
N ASP A 461 25.38 -1.50 10.19
CA ASP A 461 25.55 -0.63 11.36
C ASP A 461 26.26 0.70 11.01
N GLU A 462 26.38 1.06 9.72
CA GLU A 462 27.01 2.31 9.29
C GLU A 462 26.17 3.55 9.64
N SER A 463 24.85 3.38 9.80
CA SER A 463 23.93 4.44 10.22
C SER A 463 22.84 3.88 11.13
N ASP A 464 22.70 4.47 12.32
CA ASP A 464 21.64 4.13 13.28
C ASP A 464 20.26 4.66 12.85
N SER A 465 20.23 5.57 11.86
CA SER A 465 19.01 6.26 11.42
C SER A 465 18.68 5.98 9.96
N ARG A 466 17.38 5.92 9.67
CA ARG A 466 16.88 6.04 8.30
C ARG A 466 17.22 7.43 7.76
N GLU A 467 17.30 7.55 6.45
CA GLU A 467 17.44 8.83 5.77
C GLU A 467 16.04 9.31 5.33
N PRO A 468 15.31 10.08 6.17
CA PRO A 468 13.98 10.53 5.81
C PRO A 468 14.05 11.57 4.70
N ALA A 469 13.36 11.32 3.59
CA ALA A 469 13.08 12.33 2.59
C ALA A 469 11.70 12.95 2.87
N PHE A 470 11.68 14.27 3.07
CA PHE A 470 10.44 15.02 3.23
C PHE A 470 9.95 15.56 1.89
N PHE A 471 8.71 15.23 1.55
CA PHE A 471 8.06 15.61 0.31
C PHE A 471 6.93 16.60 0.56
N GLN A 472 6.76 17.55 -0.34
CA GLN A 472 5.66 18.48 -0.26
C GLN A 472 4.40 17.89 -0.91
N ARG A 473 3.50 17.39 -0.07
CA ARG A 473 2.20 16.84 -0.49
C ARG A 473 1.08 17.84 -0.29
N GLN A 474 0.07 17.77 -1.15
CA GLN A 474 -1.16 18.53 -0.99
C GLN A 474 -2.34 17.71 -1.48
N LEU A 475 -3.37 17.60 -0.63
CA LEU A 475 -4.63 16.95 -0.93
C LEU A 475 -5.61 18.00 -1.45
N LEU A 476 -6.04 17.84 -2.70
CA LEU A 476 -7.10 18.64 -3.31
C LEU A 476 -8.43 17.92 -3.18
N VAL A 477 -9.41 18.59 -2.59
CA VAL A 477 -10.75 18.05 -2.34
C VAL A 477 -11.77 18.75 -3.24
N SER A 478 -12.33 18.02 -4.20
CA SER A 478 -13.30 18.59 -5.16
C SER A 478 -14.63 17.84 -5.13
N PHE A 479 -15.73 18.59 -5.19
CA PHE A 479 -17.11 18.09 -5.16
C PHE A 479 -18.05 19.00 -5.98
N GLU A 480 -19.20 18.47 -6.34
CA GLU A 480 -20.29 19.23 -6.97
C GLU A 480 -21.31 19.68 -5.91
N LYS A 481 -22.05 20.76 -6.19
CA LYS A 481 -23.01 21.30 -5.21
C LYS A 481 -24.13 20.32 -4.92
N GLU A 482 -24.49 19.52 -5.93
CA GLU A 482 -25.51 18.48 -5.87
C GLU A 482 -25.08 17.30 -4.98
N ASP A 483 -23.79 17.15 -4.69
CA ASP A 483 -23.26 16.09 -3.84
C ASP A 483 -23.36 16.41 -2.34
N VAL A 484 -23.68 17.67 -1.96
CA VAL A 484 -23.87 18.10 -0.56
C VAL A 484 -25.23 17.65 -0.07
N SER A 485 -25.25 16.67 0.84
CA SER A 485 -26.48 16.09 1.38
C SER A 485 -27.04 16.86 2.58
N ALA A 486 -26.18 17.40 3.43
CA ALA A 486 -26.56 18.25 4.55
C ALA A 486 -25.40 19.21 4.88
N ALA A 487 -25.74 20.40 5.36
CA ALA A 487 -24.77 21.38 5.83
C ALA A 487 -25.23 21.93 7.18
N TYR A 488 -24.31 22.01 8.13
CA TYR A 488 -24.57 22.52 9.47
C TYR A 488 -23.56 23.62 9.77
N ALA A 489 -24.02 24.73 10.33
CA ALA A 489 -23.18 25.83 10.77
C ALA A 489 -23.67 26.32 12.13
N ILE A 490 -22.76 26.80 12.96
CA ILE A 490 -23.11 27.47 14.21
C ILE A 490 -23.63 28.87 13.85
N GLU A 491 -24.86 29.18 14.24
CA GLU A 491 -25.52 30.46 13.90
C GLU A 491 -24.87 31.67 14.59
N GLU A 492 -24.39 31.52 15.84
CA GLU A 492 -23.75 32.59 16.62
C GLU A 492 -22.67 32.04 17.58
N GLY A 493 -21.51 32.70 17.65
CA GLY A 493 -20.41 32.38 18.56
C GLY A 493 -19.06 33.01 18.16
N GLU A 494 -18.08 33.02 19.07
CA GLU A 494 -16.71 33.55 18.82
C GLU A 494 -15.95 32.76 17.74
N VAL A 495 -16.38 31.53 17.42
CA VAL A 495 -15.71 30.65 16.46
C VAL A 495 -16.67 30.29 15.32
N PRO A 496 -16.45 30.79 14.09
CA PRO A 496 -17.23 30.38 12.93
C PRO A 496 -16.86 28.94 12.57
N PHE A 497 -17.71 27.98 12.94
CA PHE A 497 -17.55 26.57 12.60
C PHE A 497 -18.77 26.03 11.88
N GLY A 498 -18.52 25.24 10.83
CA GLY A 498 -19.55 24.53 10.08
C GLY A 498 -18.94 23.34 9.35
N PHE A 499 -19.79 22.41 8.94
CA PHE A 499 -19.39 21.21 8.22
C PHE A 499 -20.48 20.76 7.25
N GLU A 500 -20.05 20.12 6.17
CA GLU A 500 -20.91 19.62 5.10
C GLU A 500 -20.75 18.09 4.99
N PHE A 501 -21.88 17.40 4.78
CA PHE A 501 -21.91 15.98 4.48
C PHE A 501 -21.92 15.77 2.97
N LEU A 502 -20.78 15.32 2.44
CA LEU A 502 -20.58 15.06 1.02
C LEU A 502 -20.91 13.60 0.73
N SER A 503 -21.89 13.37 -0.13
CA SER A 503 -22.25 12.02 -0.62
C SER A 503 -21.22 11.49 -1.62
N LYS A 504 -20.52 12.39 -2.31
CA LYS A 504 -19.46 12.08 -3.26
C LYS A 504 -18.39 13.16 -3.20
N VAL A 505 -17.13 12.72 -3.19
CA VAL A 505 -15.97 13.61 -3.18
C VAL A 505 -14.85 13.01 -4.02
N THR A 506 -14.14 13.86 -4.76
CA THR A 506 -12.93 13.50 -5.48
C THR A 506 -11.71 14.04 -4.74
N LEU A 507 -10.93 13.12 -4.19
CA LEU A 507 -9.69 13.37 -3.48
C LEU A 507 -8.50 13.20 -4.45
N ARG A 508 -7.69 14.23 -4.63
CA ARG A 508 -6.45 14.18 -5.42
C ARG A 508 -5.26 14.55 -4.55
N ASP A 509 -4.50 13.56 -4.13
CA ASP A 509 -3.25 13.75 -3.40
C ASP A 509 -2.08 13.84 -4.37
N ILE A 510 -1.34 14.95 -4.32
CA ILE A 510 -0.26 15.26 -5.25
C ILE A 510 1.03 15.47 -4.47
N ASN A 511 2.09 14.77 -4.87
CA ASN A 511 3.45 15.02 -4.40
C ASN A 511 4.16 15.99 -5.36
N PHE A 512 4.62 17.13 -4.85
CA PHE A 512 5.31 18.19 -5.58
C PHE A 512 6.85 18.15 -5.44
N GLY A 513 7.42 17.03 -5.02
CA GLY A 513 8.87 16.85 -4.88
C GLY A 513 9.39 17.16 -3.48
N LYS A 514 10.72 17.14 -3.34
CA LYS A 514 11.41 17.42 -2.08
C LYS A 514 11.32 18.91 -1.74
N MET A 515 11.33 19.24 -0.46
CA MET A 515 11.49 20.63 -0.01
C MET A 515 12.90 21.10 -0.38
N ALA A 516 13.00 22.14 -1.22
CA ALA A 516 14.27 22.80 -1.52
C ALA A 516 14.10 24.32 -1.41
N ASP A 517 15.14 24.98 -0.89
CA ASP A 517 15.10 26.41 -0.60
C ASP A 517 15.07 27.28 -1.85
N ASP A 518 15.56 26.76 -2.98
CA ASP A 518 15.66 27.44 -4.28
C ASP A 518 14.45 27.20 -5.21
N ALA A 519 13.42 26.49 -4.73
CA ALA A 519 12.28 26.15 -5.57
C ALA A 519 11.29 27.31 -5.75
N ASN A 520 10.64 27.34 -6.93
CA ASN A 520 9.62 28.34 -7.23
C ASN A 520 8.41 28.19 -6.29
N GLU A 521 7.96 29.31 -5.75
CA GLU A 521 6.72 29.36 -4.99
C GLU A 521 5.53 29.35 -5.95
N LEU A 522 4.64 28.38 -5.75
CA LEU A 522 3.42 28.28 -6.52
C LEU A 522 2.25 28.37 -5.53
N MET A 523 1.19 29.06 -5.92
CA MET A 523 -0.05 29.14 -5.15
C MET A 523 -1.03 28.09 -5.66
N ILE A 524 -1.49 27.20 -4.79
CA ILE A 524 -2.54 26.19 -5.09
C ILE A 524 -3.52 26.16 -3.93
N ALA A 525 -4.82 26.23 -4.23
CA ALA A 525 -5.90 26.19 -3.25
C ALA A 525 -5.72 27.17 -2.07
N GLY A 526 -5.18 28.36 -2.33
CA GLY A 526 -4.92 29.41 -1.33
C GLY A 526 -3.60 29.27 -0.58
N GLU A 527 -2.86 28.17 -0.78
CA GLU A 527 -1.58 27.93 -0.12
C GLU A 527 -0.40 28.20 -1.06
N ALA A 528 0.43 29.18 -0.68
CA ALA A 528 1.71 29.44 -1.30
C ALA A 528 2.76 28.52 -0.69
N LYS A 529 3.32 27.62 -1.51
CA LYS A 529 4.38 26.69 -1.10
C LYS A 529 5.40 26.51 -2.22
N LYS A 530 6.66 26.28 -1.85
CA LYS A 530 7.78 26.04 -2.76
C LYS A 530 7.68 24.65 -3.41
N ARG A 531 7.73 24.54 -4.73
CA ARG A 531 7.52 23.25 -5.43
C ARG A 531 8.66 23.00 -6.42
N THR A 532 9.44 21.95 -6.17
CA THR A 532 10.57 21.53 -7.02
C THR A 532 10.13 20.64 -8.18
N GLY A 533 9.10 19.82 -7.95
CA GLY A 533 8.71 18.74 -8.85
C GLY A 533 9.75 17.62 -8.87
N PHE A 534 9.60 16.72 -9.85
CA PHE A 534 10.55 15.65 -10.12
C PHE A 534 11.12 15.83 -11.53
N LYS A 535 12.44 15.74 -11.68
CA LYS A 535 13.08 15.67 -12.99
C LYS A 535 13.06 14.21 -13.42
N VAL A 536 12.41 13.92 -14.55
CA VAL A 536 12.27 12.56 -15.07
C VAL A 536 12.61 12.56 -16.55
N CYS A 537 13.49 11.66 -16.98
CA CYS A 537 13.78 11.46 -18.40
C CYS A 537 12.58 10.84 -19.12
N LEU A 538 12.00 11.54 -20.11
CA LEU A 538 10.84 11.05 -20.87
C LEU A 538 11.10 9.78 -21.70
N GLY A 539 12.37 9.46 -21.97
CA GLY A 539 12.75 8.27 -22.74
C GLY A 539 12.80 7.00 -21.88
N CYS A 540 13.60 7.03 -20.81
CA CYS A 540 13.84 5.85 -19.97
C CYS A 540 13.14 5.89 -18.61
N GLY A 541 12.61 7.03 -18.19
CA GLY A 541 11.95 7.18 -16.88
C GLY A 541 12.90 7.33 -15.68
N MET A 542 14.22 7.43 -15.92
CA MET A 542 15.21 7.68 -14.87
C MET A 542 15.04 9.08 -14.27
N VAL A 543 15.29 9.22 -12.98
CA VAL A 543 15.28 10.50 -12.25
C VAL A 543 16.65 11.06 -11.94
#